data_AF-A0A428YA60-F1
#
_entry.id   AF-A0A428YA60-F1
#
_cell.length_a   1.000
_cell.length_b   1.000
_cell.length_c   1.000
_cell.angle_alpha   90.00
_cell.angle_beta   90.00
_cell.angle_gamma   90.00
#
_symmetry.space_group_name_H-M   'P 1'
#
loop_
_entity.id
_entity.type
_entity.pdbx_description
1 polymer ?
#
loop_
_entity_poly.entity_id
_entity_poly.type
_entity_poly.pdbx_seq_one_letter_code
_entity_poly.pdbx_strand_id
1 'polypeptide(L)'
;MRYYVTTDPHASAIELVYADVLARHYRLMGARVRFLGGGSPALRPMLSLSYNVFNDSDASTPWYTAGMSPSDYQRWWVSSDARVHVIGESSPQPQLLHSSDTICVCPDLALPEVESWLRKYGSDAVRWWLLRSRVDGQLVPMANKDLHNSLGTFVDRVTGLVHRYRNGEPPPGGNWPSARVAPALARFDFVAATDAVQQLVQDASAYLTQSRPWELADPDEVLANLLAACRVLANDLIPFLPDLATRIAEQCFALSGSLAPARAVYPRLKK
;
A
#
# COMPACT_ATOMS: atom_id res chain seq x y z
N MET A 1 11.65 14.25 14.29
CA MET A 1 12.82 13.63 13.64
C MET A 1 13.00 12.25 14.29
N ARG A 2 12.76 11.13 13.58
CA ARG A 2 12.86 9.77 14.14
C ARG A 2 13.72 8.88 13.24
N TYR A 3 14.77 8.26 13.79
CA TYR A 3 15.46 7.09 13.25
C TYR A 3 15.73 6.12 14.40
N TYR A 4 15.79 4.83 14.08
CA TYR A 4 16.08 3.75 15.03
C TYR A 4 17.21 2.87 14.48
N VAL A 5 18.01 2.35 15.41
CA VAL A 5 19.17 1.47 15.24
C VAL A 5 18.73 0.10 15.75
N THR A 6 19.09 -0.99 15.05
CA THR A 6 18.83 -2.34 15.54
C THR A 6 20.08 -3.03 16.05
N THR A 7 19.84 -3.91 17.00
CA THR A 7 20.68 -5.02 17.40
C THR A 7 19.89 -6.29 17.04
N ASP A 8 20.48 -7.22 16.29
CA ASP A 8 19.95 -8.50 15.71
C ASP A 8 19.34 -8.47 14.27
N PRO A 9 19.40 -9.60 13.50
CA PRO A 9 19.65 -9.60 12.06
C PRO A 9 18.44 -10.00 11.18
N HIS A 10 17.20 -9.97 11.68
CA HIS A 10 16.06 -10.60 10.99
C HIS A 10 14.88 -9.65 10.75
N ALA A 11 14.78 -9.04 9.55
CA ALA A 11 13.71 -8.08 9.22
C ALA A 11 12.32 -8.64 9.55
N SER A 12 11.52 -7.91 10.32
CA SER A 12 10.16 -8.36 10.65
C SER A 12 9.20 -8.15 9.48
N ALA A 13 8.18 -8.99 9.37
CA ALA A 13 7.23 -8.91 8.24
C ALA A 13 6.50 -7.55 8.15
N ILE A 14 6.19 -6.93 9.30
CA ILE A 14 5.55 -5.61 9.40
C ILE A 14 6.38 -4.53 8.71
N GLU A 15 7.67 -4.62 8.86
CA GLU A 15 8.63 -3.62 8.43
C GLU A 15 8.94 -3.68 6.96
N LEU A 16 9.00 -4.89 6.42
CA LEU A 16 8.98 -5.12 4.98
C LEU A 16 7.72 -4.53 4.35
N VAL A 17 6.56 -4.69 5.00
CA VAL A 17 5.30 -4.08 4.56
C VAL A 17 5.35 -2.56 4.64
N TYR A 18 5.87 -1.97 5.71
CA TYR A 18 6.01 -0.51 5.84
C TYR A 18 6.93 0.08 4.77
N ALA A 19 8.07 -0.54 4.55
CA ALA A 19 9.04 -0.12 3.54
C ALA A 19 8.44 -0.23 2.12
N ASP A 20 7.72 -1.31 1.83
CA ASP A 20 7.01 -1.51 0.56
C ASP A 20 5.91 -0.45 0.35
N VAL A 21 5.10 -0.16 1.37
CA VAL A 21 4.06 0.89 1.33
C VAL A 21 4.66 2.24 0.98
N LEU A 22 5.70 2.65 1.69
CA LEU A 22 6.36 3.92 1.47
C LEU A 22 7.01 3.97 0.08
N ALA A 23 7.66 2.88 -0.35
CA ALA A 23 8.27 2.81 -1.67
C ALA A 23 7.24 3.00 -2.79
N ARG A 24 6.09 2.32 -2.69
CA ARG A 24 4.99 2.46 -3.65
C ARG A 24 4.41 3.87 -3.62
N HIS A 25 4.14 4.40 -2.43
CA HIS A 25 3.61 5.75 -2.28
C HIS A 25 4.49 6.80 -2.95
N TYR A 26 5.79 6.81 -2.62
CA TYR A 26 6.72 7.78 -3.21
C TYR A 26 6.90 7.58 -4.73
N ARG A 27 6.90 6.33 -5.23
CA ARG A 27 6.92 6.07 -6.68
C ARG A 27 5.68 6.62 -7.38
N LEU A 28 4.49 6.50 -6.79
CA LEU A 28 3.26 7.07 -7.32
C LEU A 28 3.30 8.61 -7.35
N MET A 29 4.02 9.22 -6.41
CA MET A 29 4.30 10.66 -6.41
C MET A 29 5.39 11.08 -7.41
N GLY A 30 5.85 10.17 -8.28
CA GLY A 30 6.90 10.42 -9.27
C GLY A 30 8.32 10.38 -8.70
N ALA A 31 8.49 10.00 -7.44
CA ALA A 31 9.82 9.93 -6.85
C ALA A 31 10.59 8.71 -7.37
N ARG A 32 11.89 8.91 -7.58
CA ARG A 32 12.82 7.80 -7.82
C ARG A 32 13.15 7.16 -6.49
N VAL A 33 12.67 5.94 -6.25
CA VAL A 33 12.86 5.22 -4.97
C VAL A 33 13.83 4.06 -5.11
N ARG A 34 14.81 3.99 -4.21
CA ARG A 34 15.76 2.88 -4.10
C ARG A 34 15.86 2.37 -2.67
N PHE A 35 16.02 1.06 -2.53
CA PHE A 35 16.47 0.45 -1.29
C PHE A 35 18.00 0.42 -1.27
N LEU A 36 18.61 0.82 -0.16
CA LEU A 36 20.03 0.75 0.07
C LEU A 36 20.27 -0.17 1.26
N GLY A 37 21.18 -1.12 1.09
CA GLY A 37 21.77 -1.91 2.17
C GLY A 37 23.16 -1.38 2.50
N GLY A 38 23.55 -1.43 3.77
CA GLY A 38 24.91 -1.09 4.21
C GLY A 38 25.87 -2.28 4.10
N GLY A 39 27.01 -2.04 3.47
CA GLY A 39 28.25 -2.82 3.55
C GLY A 39 29.29 -2.13 4.43
N SER A 40 30.43 -2.81 4.63
CA SER A 40 31.20 -2.92 5.89
C SER A 40 30.52 -3.83 6.93
N PRO A 41 31.22 -4.79 7.59
CA PRO A 41 30.62 -5.77 8.50
C PRO A 41 29.72 -5.17 9.60
N ALA A 42 29.95 -3.92 9.98
CA ALA A 42 29.18 -3.21 11.01
C ALA A 42 27.80 -2.68 10.54
N LEU A 43 27.57 -2.54 9.23
CA LEU A 43 26.38 -1.86 8.67
C LEU A 43 25.47 -2.80 7.86
N ARG A 44 25.80 -4.10 7.87
CA ARG A 44 25.04 -5.18 7.21
C ARG A 44 23.56 -5.34 7.61
N PRO A 45 23.06 -4.92 8.80
CA PRO A 45 21.64 -5.11 9.13
C PRO A 45 20.73 -3.94 8.74
N MET A 46 21.24 -2.90 8.06
CA MET A 46 20.43 -1.71 7.74
C MET A 46 19.76 -1.81 6.36
N LEU A 47 18.42 -1.81 6.35
CA LEU A 47 17.63 -1.47 5.17
C LEU A 47 17.23 0.00 5.23
N SER A 48 17.62 0.77 4.22
CA SER A 48 17.23 2.17 4.07
C SER A 48 16.51 2.40 2.73
N LEU A 49 15.51 3.27 2.73
CA LEU A 49 14.81 3.71 1.53
C LEU A 49 15.18 5.17 1.26
N SER A 50 15.75 5.41 0.08
CA SER A 50 16.11 6.73 -0.43
C SER A 50 15.16 7.10 -1.57
N TYR A 51 14.60 8.31 -1.52
CA TYR A 51 13.73 8.85 -2.55
C TYR A 51 14.28 10.22 -3.01
N ASN A 52 14.44 10.41 -4.33
CA ASN A 52 14.91 11.65 -4.99
C ASN A 52 16.31 12.20 -4.65
N VAL A 53 17.02 11.68 -3.64
CA VAL A 53 18.39 12.09 -3.32
C VAL A 53 19.40 11.16 -3.98
N PHE A 54 19.89 11.56 -5.17
CA PHE A 54 20.97 10.90 -5.92
C PHE A 54 21.97 11.96 -6.41
N ASN A 55 23.26 11.64 -6.45
CA ASN A 55 24.29 12.46 -7.07
C ASN A 55 24.33 12.24 -8.60
N ASP A 56 25.22 12.96 -9.30
CA ASP A 56 25.37 12.92 -10.77
C ASP A 56 25.81 11.55 -11.32
N SER A 57 26.33 10.66 -10.48
CA SER A 57 26.58 9.24 -10.82
C SER A 57 25.35 8.35 -10.64
N ASP A 58 24.20 8.99 -10.41
CA ASP A 58 22.96 8.33 -10.06
C ASP A 58 23.08 7.54 -8.75
N ALA A 59 24.01 7.85 -7.85
CA ALA A 59 24.20 7.16 -6.58
C ALA A 59 23.51 7.91 -5.45
N SER A 60 22.75 7.22 -4.58
CA SER A 60 22.25 7.88 -3.38
C SER A 60 23.45 8.28 -2.53
N THR A 61 23.46 9.51 -2.03
CA THR A 61 24.44 9.96 -1.03
C THR A 61 23.67 10.23 0.25
N PRO A 62 23.36 9.19 1.06
CA PRO A 62 22.76 9.42 2.35
C PRO A 62 23.74 10.26 3.17
N TRP A 63 23.32 11.41 3.66
CA TRP A 63 24.15 12.37 4.40
C TRP A 63 24.87 11.78 5.64
N TYR A 64 24.50 10.58 6.13
CA TYR A 64 25.22 9.84 7.17
C TYR A 64 26.51 9.14 6.68
N THR A 65 26.83 9.24 5.39
CA THR A 65 27.97 8.56 4.77
C THR A 65 29.23 9.39 4.65
N ALA A 66 29.35 10.49 5.41
CA ALA A 66 30.59 11.28 5.47
C ALA A 66 31.83 10.47 5.94
N GLY A 67 31.66 9.21 6.35
CA GLY A 67 32.74 8.28 6.70
C GLY A 67 32.68 6.91 6.02
N MET A 68 31.89 6.71 4.95
CA MET A 68 31.80 5.42 4.25
C MET A 68 32.29 5.53 2.80
N SER A 69 33.08 4.55 2.36
CA SER A 69 33.58 4.49 0.99
C SER A 69 32.49 4.01 0.03
N PRO A 70 32.47 4.45 -1.25
CA PRO A 70 31.60 3.89 -2.30
C PRO A 70 31.67 2.35 -2.45
N SER A 71 32.73 1.70 -1.96
CA SER A 71 32.88 0.23 -1.89
C SER A 71 32.03 -0.44 -0.82
N ASP A 72 31.53 0.33 0.15
CA ASP A 72 30.75 -0.14 1.29
C ASP A 72 29.25 -0.24 0.99
N TYR A 73 28.84 -0.16 -0.27
CA TYR A 73 27.44 -0.32 -0.67
C TYR A 73 27.28 -1.51 -1.60
N GLN A 74 26.38 -2.43 -1.27
CA GLN A 74 25.90 -3.42 -2.22
C GLN A 74 24.56 -2.95 -2.80
N ARG A 75 24.52 -2.83 -4.12
CA ARG A 75 23.33 -2.42 -4.88
C ARG A 75 22.60 -3.68 -5.31
N TRP A 76 21.29 -3.72 -5.07
CA TRP A 76 20.44 -4.80 -5.54
C TRP A 76 19.41 -4.22 -6.50
N TRP A 77 19.48 -4.64 -7.76
CA TRP A 77 18.45 -4.37 -8.77
C TRP A 77 17.59 -5.61 -8.92
N VAL A 78 16.29 -5.45 -9.09
CA VAL A 78 15.40 -6.59 -9.38
C VAL A 78 15.11 -6.55 -10.87
N SER A 79 15.46 -7.63 -11.57
CA SER A 79 15.62 -7.64 -13.02
C SER A 79 14.40 -8.04 -13.85
N SER A 80 13.16 -8.04 -13.33
CA SER A 80 11.98 -8.23 -14.21
C SER A 80 10.59 -7.86 -13.64
N ASP A 81 10.31 -7.99 -12.34
CA ASP A 81 9.21 -7.30 -11.62
C ASP A 81 9.50 -7.44 -10.11
N ALA A 82 9.49 -6.32 -9.39
CA ALA A 82 10.53 -5.90 -8.46
C ALA A 82 10.02 -5.56 -7.05
N ARG A 83 9.12 -6.39 -6.52
CA ARG A 83 8.37 -6.09 -5.27
C ARG A 83 9.11 -6.56 -4.01
N VAL A 84 10.25 -5.93 -3.74
CA VAL A 84 11.09 -5.95 -2.51
C VAL A 84 11.99 -7.17 -2.28
N HIS A 85 13.29 -6.93 -2.09
CA HIS A 85 14.27 -7.88 -1.56
C HIS A 85 15.06 -7.23 -0.41
N VAL A 86 15.25 -7.96 0.68
CA VAL A 86 16.01 -7.55 1.88
C VAL A 86 16.89 -8.71 2.32
N ILE A 87 18.19 -8.48 2.51
CA ILE A 87 19.14 -9.45 3.10
C ILE A 87 20.12 -8.67 3.99
N GLY A 88 20.37 -9.16 5.22
CA GLY A 88 21.38 -8.64 6.15
C GLY A 88 21.86 -9.68 7.17
N GLU A 89 23.09 -9.56 7.65
CA GLU A 89 23.80 -10.46 8.59
C GLU A 89 24.21 -9.72 9.91
N SER A 90 24.50 -10.46 10.98
CA SER A 90 24.60 -10.03 12.40
C SER A 90 25.79 -9.12 12.82
N SER A 91 25.57 -8.17 13.76
CA SER A 91 26.63 -7.41 14.48
C SER A 91 26.14 -6.69 15.77
N PRO A 92 26.98 -6.37 16.80
CA PRO A 92 26.52 -6.21 18.18
C PRO A 92 26.71 -4.82 18.88
N GLN A 93 26.69 -3.64 18.24
CA GLN A 93 26.78 -2.36 19.00
C GLN A 93 26.00 -1.15 18.37
N PRO A 94 25.32 -0.29 19.18
CA PRO A 94 24.50 0.83 18.69
C PRO A 94 25.20 2.21 18.68
N GLN A 95 24.88 3.09 17.70
CA GLN A 95 25.22 4.54 17.67
C GLN A 95 24.16 5.42 16.94
N LEU A 96 23.93 6.67 17.39
CA LEU A 96 22.80 7.59 17.06
C LEU A 96 23.16 8.74 16.09
N LEU A 97 22.48 8.93 14.94
CA LEU A 97 22.58 10.16 14.07
C LEU A 97 21.30 10.43 13.20
N HIS A 98 21.09 11.67 12.71
CA HIS A 98 19.79 12.22 12.23
C HIS A 98 19.73 13.14 10.95
N SER A 99 18.79 12.97 9.95
CA SER A 99 18.33 14.02 8.94
C SER A 99 17.04 13.69 8.09
N SER A 100 16.67 14.46 7.04
CA SER A 100 15.33 14.59 6.41
C SER A 100 14.87 13.58 5.34
N ASP A 101 15.77 12.85 4.66
CA ASP A 101 15.44 12.25 3.35
C ASP A 101 15.68 10.73 3.24
N THR A 102 15.60 10.01 4.36
CA THR A 102 15.84 8.56 4.39
C THR A 102 14.89 7.86 5.35
N ILE A 103 14.54 6.61 5.07
CA ILE A 103 13.66 5.80 5.92
C ILE A 103 14.39 4.50 6.28
N CYS A 104 14.63 4.25 7.56
CA CYS A 104 15.27 3.03 8.07
C CYS A 104 14.24 2.08 8.70
N VAL A 105 14.48 0.77 8.59
CA VAL A 105 13.55 -0.32 8.93
C VAL A 105 14.23 -1.28 9.92
N CYS A 106 13.57 -1.69 11.01
CA CYS A 106 14.18 -2.24 12.24
C CYS A 106 13.68 -3.64 12.73
N PRO A 107 14.19 -4.76 12.19
CA PRO A 107 13.79 -6.14 12.54
C PRO A 107 13.31 -6.45 13.97
N ASP A 108 12.04 -6.84 14.17
CA ASP A 108 11.62 -7.49 15.44
C ASP A 108 10.39 -8.45 15.37
N LEU A 109 10.47 -9.59 14.66
CA LEU A 109 9.55 -10.74 14.85
C LEU A 109 10.04 -12.00 14.12
N ALA A 110 10.04 -13.15 14.81
CA ALA A 110 10.30 -14.46 14.21
C ALA A 110 9.22 -14.83 13.17
N LEU A 111 9.64 -15.28 11.98
CA LEU A 111 8.85 -15.42 10.75
C LEU A 111 7.95 -16.67 10.54
N PRO A 112 7.84 -17.70 11.41
CA PRO A 112 7.02 -18.89 11.08
C PRO A 112 5.50 -18.65 10.94
N GLU A 113 4.93 -17.74 11.74
CA GLU A 113 3.47 -17.55 11.79
C GLU A 113 2.92 -16.76 10.61
N VAL A 114 3.69 -15.78 10.10
CA VAL A 114 3.27 -14.91 8.99
C VAL A 114 3.16 -15.70 7.69
N GLU A 115 4.09 -16.61 7.41
CA GLU A 115 4.05 -17.43 6.20
C GLU A 115 2.82 -18.37 6.22
N SER A 116 2.48 -18.90 7.39
CA SER A 116 1.25 -19.66 7.60
C SER A 116 0.00 -18.80 7.33
N TRP A 117 -0.06 -17.57 7.85
CA TRP A 117 -1.18 -16.66 7.59
C TRP A 117 -1.27 -16.21 6.14
N LEU A 118 -0.15 -15.98 5.45
CA LEU A 118 -0.12 -15.66 4.02
C LEU A 118 -0.72 -16.81 3.20
N ARG A 119 -0.33 -18.06 3.49
CA ARG A 119 -0.92 -19.24 2.85
C ARG A 119 -2.42 -19.39 3.14
N LYS A 120 -2.84 -19.14 4.38
CA LYS A 120 -4.22 -19.37 4.81
C LYS A 120 -5.19 -18.25 4.41
N TYR A 121 -4.76 -16.99 4.47
CA TYR A 121 -5.61 -15.81 4.37
C TYR A 121 -5.23 -14.85 3.23
N GLY A 122 -4.08 -15.06 2.59
CA GLY A 122 -3.61 -14.24 1.48
C GLY A 122 -2.90 -12.95 1.89
N SER A 123 -2.14 -12.39 0.94
CA SER A 123 -1.30 -11.19 1.13
C SER A 123 -2.10 -9.98 1.60
N ASP A 124 -3.25 -9.71 0.96
CA ASP A 124 -4.04 -8.53 1.27
C ASP A 124 -4.54 -8.51 2.73
N ALA A 125 -5.01 -9.65 3.25
CA ALA A 125 -5.50 -9.76 4.62
C ALA A 125 -4.39 -9.49 5.65
N VAL A 126 -3.24 -10.12 5.42
CA VAL A 126 -2.08 -10.03 6.31
C VAL A 126 -1.50 -8.61 6.29
N ARG A 127 -1.33 -8.02 5.11
CA ARG A 127 -0.84 -6.63 4.96
C ARG A 127 -1.76 -5.64 5.64
N TRP A 128 -3.06 -5.74 5.42
CA TRP A 128 -4.05 -4.86 6.05
C TRP A 128 -3.98 -4.97 7.58
N TRP A 129 -3.83 -6.19 8.10
CA TRP A 129 -3.72 -6.42 9.54
C TRP A 129 -2.44 -5.90 10.18
N LEU A 130 -1.29 -6.08 9.51
CA LEU A 130 0.01 -5.56 9.95
C LEU A 130 0.01 -4.02 10.02
N LEU A 131 -0.66 -3.36 9.07
CA LEU A 131 -0.76 -1.91 9.00
C LEU A 131 -1.66 -1.31 10.10
N ARG A 132 -2.68 -2.04 10.56
CA ARG A 132 -3.76 -1.48 11.39
C ARG A 132 -3.78 -1.88 12.86
N SER A 133 -3.60 -3.16 13.18
CA SER A 133 -3.88 -3.64 14.54
C SER A 133 -2.77 -4.53 15.10
N ARG A 134 -2.40 -5.59 14.38
CA ARG A 134 -1.43 -6.61 14.83
C ARG A 134 -1.86 -7.39 16.09
N VAL A 135 -3.09 -7.21 16.56
CA VAL A 135 -3.64 -8.00 17.67
C VAL A 135 -4.08 -9.36 17.14
N ASP A 136 -3.68 -10.43 17.84
CA ASP A 136 -4.05 -11.80 17.49
C ASP A 136 -5.59 -11.97 17.46
N GLY A 137 -6.06 -12.85 16.58
CA GLY A 137 -7.49 -13.08 16.35
C GLY A 137 -8.23 -11.97 15.62
N GLN A 138 -7.62 -10.79 15.40
CA GLN A 138 -8.27 -9.68 14.68
C GLN A 138 -8.09 -9.69 13.16
N LEU A 139 -7.18 -10.51 12.61
CA LEU A 139 -6.91 -10.58 11.17
C LEU A 139 -8.18 -10.87 10.36
N VAL A 140 -8.85 -12.00 10.63
CA VAL A 140 -10.04 -12.43 9.88
C VAL A 140 -11.23 -11.48 10.08
N PRO A 141 -11.61 -11.09 11.31
CA PRO A 141 -12.70 -10.13 11.51
C PRO A 141 -12.46 -8.78 10.81
N MET A 142 -11.24 -8.25 10.88
CA MET A 142 -10.91 -6.97 10.26
C MET A 142 -10.91 -7.04 8.73
N ALA A 143 -10.29 -8.06 8.14
CA ALA A 143 -10.32 -8.26 6.69
C ALA A 143 -11.76 -8.42 6.18
N ASN A 144 -12.60 -9.19 6.87
CA ASN A 144 -14.01 -9.33 6.50
C ASN A 144 -14.80 -8.03 6.66
N LYS A 145 -14.54 -7.25 7.71
CA LYS A 145 -15.22 -5.96 7.94
C LYS A 145 -14.82 -4.94 6.87
N ASP A 146 -13.52 -4.69 6.73
CA ASP A 146 -12.99 -3.55 5.99
C ASP A 146 -12.89 -3.87 4.48
N LEU A 147 -12.42 -5.07 4.12
CA LEU A 147 -12.13 -5.43 2.72
C LEU A 147 -13.32 -6.11 2.04
N HIS A 148 -13.98 -7.06 2.70
CA HIS A 148 -15.11 -7.78 2.11
C HIS A 148 -16.43 -6.98 2.21
N ASN A 149 -16.86 -6.65 3.42
CA ASN A 149 -18.19 -6.07 3.66
C ASN A 149 -18.28 -4.59 3.31
N SER A 150 -17.20 -3.82 3.48
CA SER A 150 -17.19 -2.40 3.15
C SER A 150 -16.70 -2.17 1.73
N LEU A 151 -15.39 -2.30 1.49
CA LEU A 151 -14.80 -1.98 0.21
C LEU A 151 -15.30 -2.85 -0.95
N GLY A 152 -15.28 -4.17 -0.78
CA GLY A 152 -15.65 -5.10 -1.86
C GLY A 152 -17.12 -4.95 -2.25
N THR A 153 -17.99 -4.92 -1.25
CA THR A 153 -19.44 -4.71 -1.47
C THR A 153 -19.73 -3.36 -2.13
N PHE A 154 -19.00 -2.30 -1.79
CA PHE A 154 -19.15 -1.00 -2.44
C PHE A 154 -18.81 -1.08 -3.95
N VAL A 155 -17.63 -1.63 -4.29
CA VAL A 155 -17.19 -1.78 -5.69
C VAL A 155 -18.17 -2.64 -6.49
N ASP A 156 -18.64 -3.74 -5.93
CA ASP A 156 -19.60 -4.65 -6.57
C ASP A 156 -20.93 -3.95 -6.86
N ARG A 157 -21.42 -3.12 -5.93
CA ARG A 157 -22.67 -2.36 -6.11
C ARG A 157 -22.54 -1.31 -7.20
N VAL A 158 -21.46 -0.52 -7.20
CA VAL A 158 -21.25 0.53 -8.21
C VAL A 158 -21.14 -0.10 -9.60
N THR A 159 -20.31 -1.13 -9.75
CA THR A 159 -20.12 -1.82 -11.04
C THR A 159 -21.42 -2.49 -11.50
N GLY A 160 -22.17 -3.11 -10.60
CA GLY A 160 -23.51 -3.66 -10.90
C GLY A 160 -24.52 -2.61 -11.36
N LEU A 161 -24.50 -1.40 -10.78
CA LEU A 161 -25.35 -0.30 -11.23
C LEU A 161 -24.97 0.20 -12.63
N VAL A 162 -23.68 0.34 -12.92
CA VAL A 162 -23.22 0.69 -14.28
C VAL A 162 -23.65 -0.38 -15.28
N HIS A 163 -23.52 -1.67 -14.95
CA HIS A 163 -24.05 -2.75 -15.80
C HIS A 163 -25.55 -2.65 -16.00
N ARG A 164 -26.31 -2.36 -14.95
CA ARG A 164 -27.77 -2.28 -15.01
C ARG A 164 -28.28 -1.10 -15.86
N TYR A 165 -27.68 0.08 -15.73
CA TYR A 165 -28.20 1.32 -16.33
C TYR A 165 -27.48 1.71 -17.63
N ARG A 166 -26.29 1.15 -17.89
CA ARG A 166 -25.44 1.51 -19.04
C ARG A 166 -24.92 0.29 -19.79
N ASN A 167 -25.42 -0.92 -19.49
CA ASN A 167 -24.91 -2.16 -20.08
C ASN A 167 -23.38 -2.32 -19.94
N GLY A 168 -22.84 -1.79 -18.84
CA GLY A 168 -21.42 -1.85 -18.50
C GLY A 168 -20.59 -0.72 -19.08
N GLU A 169 -21.14 0.13 -19.95
CA GLU A 169 -20.45 1.29 -20.48
C GLU A 169 -20.23 2.33 -19.37
N PRO A 170 -18.98 2.75 -19.08
CA PRO A 170 -18.72 3.75 -18.07
C PRO A 170 -19.42 5.08 -18.42
N PRO A 171 -20.19 5.68 -17.49
CA PRO A 171 -20.69 7.03 -17.72
C PRO A 171 -19.50 8.01 -17.84
N PRO A 172 -19.62 9.03 -18.71
CA PRO A 172 -18.54 9.99 -18.93
C PRO A 172 -18.35 10.90 -17.71
N GLY A 173 -17.11 11.33 -17.48
CA GLY A 173 -16.77 12.26 -16.40
C GLY A 173 -16.71 11.60 -15.02
N GLY A 174 -17.22 12.32 -14.02
CA GLY A 174 -17.11 11.97 -12.62
C GLY A 174 -15.81 12.47 -11.99
N ASN A 175 -15.89 12.88 -10.73
CA ASN A 175 -14.73 13.29 -9.96
C ASN A 175 -14.89 12.87 -8.50
N TRP A 176 -13.83 12.34 -7.92
CA TRP A 176 -13.80 12.00 -6.51
C TRP A 176 -12.44 12.35 -5.92
N PRO A 177 -12.36 12.96 -4.72
CA PRO A 177 -11.09 13.30 -4.11
C PRO A 177 -10.34 12.03 -3.67
N SER A 178 -9.02 12.01 -3.89
CA SER A 178 -8.13 10.98 -3.33
C SER A 178 -8.07 11.05 -1.81
N ALA A 179 -7.89 9.89 -1.18
CA ALA A 179 -7.66 9.74 0.23
C ALA A 179 -6.40 10.52 0.64
N ARG A 180 -6.49 11.31 1.71
CA ARG A 180 -5.39 12.15 2.20
C ARG A 180 -4.36 11.33 2.98
N VAL A 181 -3.71 10.36 2.32
CA VAL A 181 -2.76 9.42 2.94
C VAL A 181 -1.38 10.03 3.16
N ALA A 182 -0.95 10.97 2.30
CA ALA A 182 0.41 11.51 2.29
C ALA A 182 0.84 12.14 3.63
N PRO A 183 0.03 12.98 4.31
CA PRO A 183 0.41 13.54 5.61
C PRO A 183 0.60 12.49 6.71
N ALA A 184 -0.17 11.39 6.65
CA ALA A 184 -0.04 10.30 7.60
C ALA A 184 1.22 9.47 7.30
N LEU A 185 1.45 9.11 6.03
CA LEU A 185 2.65 8.39 5.60
C LEU A 185 3.94 9.17 5.85
N ALA A 186 3.95 10.48 5.67
CA ALA A 186 5.09 11.35 6.00
C ALA A 186 5.44 11.32 7.50
N ARG A 187 4.48 10.97 8.37
CA ARG A 187 4.66 10.81 9.81
C ARG A 187 4.78 9.35 10.25
N PHE A 188 4.86 8.42 9.30
CA PHE A 188 4.87 6.96 9.56
C PHE A 188 3.64 6.44 10.28
N ASP A 189 2.51 7.13 10.14
CA ASP A 189 1.25 6.75 10.74
C ASP A 189 0.43 5.91 9.76
N PHE A 190 0.76 4.62 9.67
CA PHE A 190 0.10 3.69 8.76
C PHE A 190 -1.36 3.41 9.14
N VAL A 191 -1.71 3.51 10.42
CA VAL A 191 -3.09 3.38 10.90
C VAL A 191 -3.89 4.56 10.37
N ALA A 192 -3.44 5.80 10.61
CA ALA A 192 -4.13 6.98 10.09
C ALA A 192 -4.17 7.03 8.55
N ALA A 193 -3.12 6.54 7.88
CA ALA A 193 -3.09 6.44 6.42
C ALA A 193 -4.16 5.47 5.90
N THR A 194 -4.28 4.29 6.51
CA THR A 194 -5.31 3.31 6.13
C THR A 194 -6.72 3.74 6.55
N ASP A 195 -6.86 4.51 7.63
CA ASP A 195 -8.13 5.13 8.02
C ASP A 195 -8.61 6.16 6.98
N ALA A 196 -7.70 6.94 6.39
CA ALA A 196 -8.06 7.86 5.30
C ALA A 196 -8.65 7.11 4.08
N VAL A 197 -8.12 5.93 3.76
CA VAL A 197 -8.68 5.07 2.69
C VAL A 197 -10.06 4.53 3.08
N GLN A 198 -10.23 4.08 4.33
CA GLN A 198 -11.53 3.63 4.83
C GLN A 198 -12.57 4.76 4.83
N GLN A 199 -12.16 5.98 5.16
CA GLN A 199 -13.05 7.14 5.12
C GLN A 199 -13.55 7.42 3.71
N LEU A 200 -12.68 7.32 2.68
CA LEU A 200 -13.09 7.45 1.28
C LEU A 200 -14.20 6.46 0.92
N VAL A 201 -14.07 5.19 1.32
CA VAL A 201 -15.08 4.15 1.06
C VAL A 201 -16.39 4.46 1.79
N GLN A 202 -16.30 4.93 3.04
CA GLN A 202 -17.47 5.31 3.83
C GLN A 202 -18.22 6.50 3.21
N ASP A 203 -17.50 7.54 2.80
CA ASP A 203 -18.06 8.73 2.16
C ASP A 203 -18.75 8.37 0.84
N ALA A 204 -18.10 7.53 0.01
CA ALA A 204 -18.66 7.09 -1.26
C ALA A 204 -19.89 6.17 -1.07
N SER A 205 -19.87 5.31 -0.06
CA SER A 205 -21.02 4.46 0.31
C SER A 205 -22.19 5.28 0.86
N ALA A 206 -21.90 6.34 1.62
CA ALA A 206 -22.90 7.28 2.10
C ALA A 206 -23.50 8.07 0.93
N TYR A 207 -22.67 8.54 0.00
CA TYR A 207 -23.13 9.21 -1.22
C TYR A 207 -24.04 8.31 -2.05
N LEU A 208 -23.70 7.03 -2.28
CA LEU A 208 -24.56 6.06 -2.96
C LEU A 208 -25.93 5.92 -2.26
N THR A 209 -25.92 5.85 -0.92
CA THR A 209 -27.13 5.68 -0.12
C THR A 209 -28.05 6.90 -0.17
N GLN A 210 -27.46 8.11 -0.17
CA GLN A 210 -28.18 9.37 -0.19
C GLN A 210 -28.70 9.73 -1.58
N SER A 211 -27.89 9.50 -2.61
CA SER A 211 -28.23 9.82 -4.00
C SER A 211 -29.28 8.89 -4.61
N ARG A 212 -29.38 7.64 -4.10
CA ARG A 212 -30.37 6.64 -4.52
C ARG A 212 -30.51 6.56 -6.05
N PRO A 213 -29.45 6.23 -6.79
CA PRO A 213 -29.46 6.26 -8.26
C PRO A 213 -30.57 5.41 -8.87
N TRP A 214 -31.08 4.40 -8.15
CA TRP A 214 -32.20 3.57 -8.60
C TRP A 214 -33.57 4.27 -8.59
N GLU A 215 -33.71 5.42 -7.93
CA GLU A 215 -34.92 6.25 -7.91
C GLU A 215 -34.85 7.39 -8.94
N LEU A 216 -33.69 7.61 -9.57
CA LEU A 216 -33.49 8.70 -10.53
C LEU A 216 -33.95 8.32 -11.94
N ALA A 217 -34.49 9.30 -12.67
CA ALA A 217 -34.81 9.14 -14.09
C ALA A 217 -33.53 9.02 -14.94
N ASP A 218 -32.48 9.74 -14.56
CA ASP A 218 -31.15 9.68 -15.15
C ASP A 218 -30.09 9.65 -14.02
N PRO A 219 -29.45 8.50 -13.77
CA PRO A 219 -28.47 8.34 -12.71
C PRO A 219 -27.02 8.64 -13.13
N ASP A 220 -26.76 9.09 -14.35
CA ASP A 220 -25.40 9.12 -14.93
C ASP A 220 -24.37 9.90 -14.13
N GLU A 221 -24.71 11.11 -13.70
CA GLU A 221 -23.79 11.94 -12.93
C GLU A 221 -23.40 11.26 -11.60
N VAL A 222 -24.38 10.63 -10.95
CA VAL A 222 -24.17 9.88 -9.70
C VAL A 222 -23.29 8.66 -9.96
N LEU A 223 -23.58 7.90 -11.03
CA LEU A 223 -22.79 6.72 -11.40
C LEU A 223 -21.37 7.10 -11.81
N ALA A 224 -21.17 8.24 -12.49
CA ALA A 224 -19.87 8.75 -12.85
C ALA A 224 -19.02 9.09 -11.62
N ASN A 225 -19.59 9.80 -10.64
CA ASN A 225 -18.90 10.13 -9.40
C ASN A 225 -18.58 8.87 -8.56
N LEU A 226 -19.51 7.92 -8.47
CA LEU A 226 -19.28 6.66 -7.76
C LEU A 226 -18.20 5.80 -8.43
N LEU A 227 -18.22 5.72 -9.76
CA LEU A 227 -17.18 5.01 -10.51
C LEU A 227 -15.83 5.71 -10.39
N ALA A 228 -15.81 7.04 -10.38
CA ALA A 228 -14.60 7.81 -10.07
C ALA A 228 -14.08 7.48 -8.66
N ALA A 229 -14.95 7.36 -7.66
CA ALA A 229 -14.56 6.94 -6.31
C ALA A 229 -13.91 5.55 -6.30
N CYS A 230 -14.45 4.57 -7.03
CA CYS A 230 -13.84 3.24 -7.16
C CYS A 230 -12.46 3.28 -7.83
N ARG A 231 -12.29 4.10 -8.87
CA ARG A 231 -11.00 4.27 -9.58
C ARG A 231 -9.95 4.93 -8.71
N VAL A 232 -10.35 5.97 -7.97
CA VAL A 232 -9.50 6.65 -7.00
C VAL A 232 -9.10 5.69 -5.88
N LEU A 233 -10.05 4.91 -5.35
CA LEU A 233 -9.78 3.88 -4.37
C LEU A 233 -8.78 2.83 -4.85
N ALA A 234 -8.89 2.39 -6.11
CA ALA A 234 -7.92 1.46 -6.70
C ALA A 234 -6.50 2.06 -6.65
N ASN A 235 -6.34 3.33 -7.05
CA ASN A 235 -5.05 4.01 -7.02
C ASN A 235 -4.52 4.21 -5.59
N ASP A 236 -5.37 4.68 -4.67
CA ASP A 236 -5.01 4.96 -3.28
C ASP A 236 -4.66 3.68 -2.49
N LEU A 237 -5.17 2.52 -2.92
CA LEU A 237 -4.82 1.23 -2.35
C LEU A 237 -3.49 0.67 -2.82
N ILE A 238 -2.92 1.13 -3.95
CA ILE A 238 -1.68 0.57 -4.50
C ILE A 238 -0.56 0.46 -3.45
N PRO A 239 -0.30 1.47 -2.58
CA PRO A 239 0.71 1.36 -1.55
C PRO A 239 0.42 0.24 -0.54
N PHE A 240 -0.84 0.05 -0.17
CA PHE A 240 -1.25 -0.79 0.95
C PHE A 240 -1.56 -2.22 0.51
N LEU A 241 -2.40 -2.40 -0.51
CA LEU A 241 -2.95 -3.66 -0.99
C LEU A 241 -2.86 -3.72 -2.52
N PRO A 242 -1.66 -3.89 -3.10
CA PRO A 242 -1.44 -3.78 -4.54
C PRO A 242 -2.24 -4.82 -5.37
N ASP A 243 -2.45 -6.02 -4.83
CA ASP A 243 -3.19 -7.06 -5.54
C ASP A 243 -4.69 -6.77 -5.51
N LEU A 244 -5.24 -6.30 -4.37
CA LEU A 244 -6.62 -5.81 -4.31
C LEU A 244 -6.84 -4.57 -5.19
N ALA A 245 -5.91 -3.61 -5.18
CA ALA A 245 -5.92 -2.45 -6.07
C ALA A 245 -6.05 -2.88 -7.54
N THR A 246 -5.27 -3.87 -7.96
CA THR A 246 -5.33 -4.44 -9.31
C THR A 246 -6.71 -5.04 -9.60
N ARG A 247 -7.25 -5.86 -8.70
CA ARG A 247 -8.58 -6.47 -8.90
C ARG A 247 -9.71 -5.44 -8.99
N ILE A 248 -9.65 -4.36 -8.21
CA ILE A 248 -10.61 -3.24 -8.33
C ILE A 248 -10.42 -2.53 -9.67
N ALA A 249 -9.17 -2.27 -10.06
CA ALA A 249 -8.87 -1.60 -11.31
C ALA A 249 -9.40 -2.39 -12.52
N GLU A 250 -9.17 -3.71 -12.56
CA GLU A 250 -9.71 -4.60 -13.59
C GLU A 250 -11.24 -4.52 -13.72
N GLN A 251 -11.96 -4.22 -12.64
CA GLN A 251 -13.42 -4.14 -12.64
C GLN A 251 -13.95 -2.73 -12.94
N CYS A 252 -13.15 -1.68 -12.69
CA CYS A 252 -13.61 -0.28 -12.74
C CYS A 252 -13.01 0.53 -13.90
N PHE A 253 -11.99 0.01 -14.59
CA PHE A 253 -11.42 0.62 -15.80
C PHE A 253 -11.83 -0.21 -17.02
N ALA A 254 -12.52 0.43 -17.97
CA ALA A 254 -12.87 -0.20 -19.24
C ALA A 254 -11.69 -0.11 -20.21
N LEU A 255 -11.15 -1.26 -20.63
CA LEU A 255 -10.11 -1.33 -21.66
C LEU A 255 -10.69 -1.46 -23.08
N SER A 256 -11.94 -1.92 -23.20
CA SER A 256 -12.61 -2.20 -24.49
C SER A 256 -14.04 -1.65 -24.55
N GLY A 257 -14.28 -0.49 -23.93
CA GLY A 257 -15.57 0.22 -23.96
C GLY A 257 -16.60 -0.21 -22.90
N SER A 258 -16.47 -1.38 -22.29
CA SER A 258 -17.33 -1.84 -21.19
C SER A 258 -16.49 -2.29 -19.98
N LEU A 259 -17.05 -2.13 -18.79
CA LEU A 259 -16.49 -2.64 -17.54
C LEU A 259 -16.55 -4.17 -17.50
N ALA A 260 -15.59 -4.80 -16.83
CA ALA A 260 -15.72 -6.23 -16.51
C ALA A 260 -17.00 -6.47 -15.69
N PRO A 261 -17.65 -7.65 -15.81
CA PRO A 261 -18.80 -8.00 -14.99
C PRO A 261 -18.50 -7.86 -13.50
N ALA A 262 -19.51 -7.46 -12.72
CA ALA A 262 -19.37 -7.36 -11.28
C ALA A 262 -19.03 -8.73 -10.67
N ARG A 263 -17.92 -8.81 -9.94
CA ARG A 263 -17.47 -10.00 -9.21
C ARG A 263 -16.94 -9.56 -7.85
N ALA A 264 -17.02 -10.43 -6.85
CA ALA A 264 -16.45 -10.13 -5.54
C ALA A 264 -14.94 -9.87 -5.64
N VAL A 265 -14.53 -8.60 -5.56
CA VAL A 265 -13.11 -8.19 -5.63
C VAL A 265 -12.29 -8.67 -4.42
N TYR A 266 -12.97 -8.99 -3.33
CA TYR A 266 -12.38 -9.59 -2.14
C TYR A 266 -13.31 -10.65 -1.53
N PRO A 267 -12.87 -11.91 -1.41
CA PRO A 267 -13.70 -12.99 -0.88
C PRO A 267 -13.86 -12.90 0.64
N ARG A 268 -14.96 -13.43 1.17
CA ARG A 268 -15.13 -13.59 2.62
C ARG A 268 -14.18 -14.67 3.14
N LEU A 269 -13.37 -14.31 4.13
CA LEU A 269 -12.49 -15.25 4.81
C LEU A 269 -13.28 -16.12 5.80
N LYS A 270 -12.95 -17.42 5.83
CA LYS A 270 -13.41 -18.38 6.83
C LYS A 270 -12.39 -18.45 7.99
N LYS A 271 -12.85 -18.74 9.21
CA LYS A 271 -11.96 -18.96 10.36
C LYS A 271 -11.17 -20.25 10.20
#